data_AF-A0A0D3IMT0-F1
#
_entry.id   AF-A0A0D3IMT0-F1
#
_cell.length_a   1.000
_cell.length_b   1.000
_cell.length_c   1.000
_cell.angle_alpha   90.00
_cell.angle_beta   90.00
_cell.angle_gamma   90.00
#
_symmetry.space_group_name_H-M   'P 1'
#
loop_
_entity.id
_entity.type
_entity.pdbx_description
1 polymer ?
#
loop_
_entity_poly.entity_id
_entity_poly.type
_entity_poly.pdbx_seq_one_letter_code
_entity_poly.pdbx_strand_id
1 'polypeptide(L)'
;MEHVEQPPAEQPPRLRIGFAAEFYHVYLTPLMRSKRGTLTLDGLPRLPAEDDALVLLERFRAALSKRQLDGSGRATQRATLSLLWPRFQLSISLWMLVGLATDGAQPFLIATLVRELRTGTGSVGTRLGIVAAIGALCLVNTASLQQVLWFGSRCGMRAKVGLSAAVYHKMMRLELGSVASWSSSAVSNLVAIDLARLELSA
;
A
#
# COMPACT_ATOMS: atom_id res chain seq x y z
N MET A 1 36.25 -33.18 -6.48
CA MET A 1 34.83 -33.10 -6.07
C MET A 1 34.18 -32.12 -7.01
N GLU A 2 33.44 -32.63 -7.98
CA GLU A 2 32.72 -31.86 -8.99
C GLU A 2 31.65 -31.01 -8.30
N HIS A 3 31.74 -29.69 -8.44
CA HIS A 3 30.62 -28.81 -8.14
C HIS A 3 29.57 -29.03 -9.23
N VAL A 4 28.63 -29.94 -8.96
CA VAL A 4 27.41 -30.08 -9.75
C VAL A 4 26.62 -28.79 -9.54
N GLU A 5 26.67 -27.92 -10.54
CA GLU A 5 25.86 -26.71 -10.62
C GLU A 5 24.39 -27.16 -10.68
N GLN A 6 23.72 -27.10 -9.53
CA GLN A 6 22.30 -27.37 -9.42
C GLN A 6 21.56 -26.44 -10.38
N PRO A 7 20.72 -26.95 -11.29
CA PRO A 7 19.93 -26.09 -12.17
C PRO A 7 19.13 -25.11 -11.30
N PRO A 8 19.00 -23.83 -11.71
CA PRO A 8 18.30 -22.83 -10.91
C PRO A 8 16.91 -23.37 -10.60
N ALA A 9 16.61 -23.54 -9.30
CA ALA A 9 15.32 -24.01 -8.84
C ALA A 9 14.22 -23.22 -9.56
N GLU A 10 13.31 -23.93 -10.23
CA GLU A 10 12.25 -23.34 -11.04
C GLU A 10 11.49 -22.35 -10.16
N GLN A 11 11.64 -21.06 -10.48
CA GLN A 11 11.21 -20.00 -9.60
C GLN A 11 9.68 -20.01 -9.54
N PRO A 12 9.07 -19.93 -8.34
CA PRO A 12 7.63 -19.97 -8.23
C PRO A 12 7.01 -18.83 -9.05
N PRO A 13 5.87 -19.08 -9.72
CA PRO A 13 5.27 -18.09 -10.61
C PRO A 13 4.96 -16.80 -9.85
N ARG A 14 5.20 -15.65 -10.50
CA ARG A 14 4.84 -14.34 -9.95
C ARG A 14 3.33 -14.27 -9.74
N LEU A 15 2.92 -13.65 -8.64
CA LEU A 15 1.52 -13.42 -8.34
C LEU A 15 0.91 -12.48 -9.39
N ARG A 16 -0.04 -13.00 -10.16
CA ARG A 16 -0.86 -12.21 -11.09
C ARG A 16 -2.22 -11.97 -10.45
N ILE A 17 -2.49 -10.71 -10.14
CA ILE A 17 -3.72 -10.32 -9.46
C ILE A 17 -4.59 -9.58 -10.49
N GLY A 18 -5.81 -10.08 -10.71
CA GLY A 18 -6.82 -9.35 -11.48
C GLY A 18 -7.47 -8.27 -10.61
N PHE A 19 -8.01 -7.21 -11.21
CA PHE A 19 -8.61 -6.09 -10.48
C PHE A 19 -9.65 -6.52 -9.42
N ALA A 20 -10.58 -7.40 -9.78
CA ALA A 20 -11.59 -7.89 -8.85
C ALA A 20 -10.99 -8.78 -7.74
N ALA A 21 -9.98 -9.59 -8.06
CA ALA A 21 -9.28 -10.40 -7.08
C ALA A 21 -8.49 -9.52 -6.09
N GLU A 22 -7.92 -8.42 -6.57
CA GLU A 22 -7.25 -7.42 -5.74
C GLU A 22 -8.24 -6.73 -4.81
N PHE A 23 -9.35 -6.24 -5.36
CA PHE A 23 -10.37 -5.49 -4.62
C PHE A 23 -10.97 -6.28 -3.46
N TYR A 24 -11.30 -7.56 -3.69
CA TYR A 24 -11.88 -8.44 -2.67
C TYR A 24 -10.83 -9.27 -1.90
N HIS A 25 -9.54 -9.05 -2.17
CA HIS A 25 -8.42 -9.81 -1.60
C HIS A 25 -8.53 -11.35 -1.74
N VAL A 26 -9.31 -11.83 -2.71
CA VAL A 26 -9.60 -13.27 -2.88
C VAL A 26 -8.34 -14.07 -3.16
N TYR A 27 -7.30 -13.44 -3.72
CA TYR A 27 -6.01 -14.07 -3.97
C TYR A 27 -5.27 -14.53 -2.70
N LEU A 28 -5.63 -14.02 -1.51
CA LEU A 28 -5.07 -14.48 -0.22
C LEU A 28 -5.75 -15.74 0.32
N THR A 29 -6.93 -16.07 -0.18
CA THR A 29 -7.71 -17.23 0.25
C THR A 29 -6.93 -18.56 0.24
N PRO A 30 -6.15 -18.93 -0.80
CA PRO A 30 -5.35 -20.17 -0.76
C PRO A 30 -4.29 -20.17 0.35
N LEU A 31 -3.72 -19.02 0.67
CA LEU A 31 -2.75 -18.88 1.77
C LEU A 31 -3.45 -19.06 3.12
N MET A 32 -4.61 -18.42 3.31
CA MET A 32 -5.39 -18.52 4.55
C MET A 32 -6.01 -19.90 4.78
N ARG A 33 -6.37 -20.60 3.69
CA ARG A 33 -6.91 -21.97 3.75
C ARG A 33 -5.85 -23.04 3.85
N SER A 34 -4.57 -22.68 3.74
CA SER A 34 -3.47 -23.62 3.94
C SER A 34 -3.48 -24.10 5.39
N LYS A 35 -4.01 -25.31 5.61
CA LYS A 35 -3.93 -26.03 6.90
C LYS A 35 -2.52 -26.58 7.18
N ARG A 36 -1.55 -26.32 6.29
CA ARG A 36 -0.19 -26.88 6.34
C ARG A 36 0.69 -26.06 7.27
N GLY A 37 0.63 -26.35 8.57
CA GLY A 37 1.68 -26.00 9.54
C GLY A 37 2.23 -24.56 9.47
N THR A 38 3.48 -24.38 9.92
CA THR A 38 4.19 -23.10 9.85
C THR A 38 4.39 -22.69 8.40
N LEU A 39 4.00 -21.45 8.06
CA LEU A 39 4.26 -20.85 6.75
C LEU A 39 5.78 -20.79 6.49
N THR A 40 6.26 -21.57 5.53
CA THR A 40 7.65 -21.50 5.06
C THR A 40 7.77 -20.54 3.88
N LEU A 41 8.94 -19.92 3.73
CA LEU A 41 9.21 -18.94 2.67
C LEU A 41 9.03 -19.54 1.26
N ASP A 42 9.30 -20.83 1.08
CA ASP A 42 9.17 -21.53 -0.20
C ASP A 42 7.71 -21.70 -0.67
N GLY A 43 6.75 -21.63 0.27
CA GLY A 43 5.32 -21.71 -0.04
C GLY A 43 4.69 -20.37 -0.41
N LEU A 44 5.43 -19.26 -0.33
CA LEU A 44 4.91 -17.93 -0.62
C LEU A 44 4.98 -17.62 -2.11
N PRO A 45 3.90 -17.08 -2.70
CA PRO A 45 3.94 -16.62 -4.07
C PRO A 45 4.89 -15.43 -4.19
N ARG A 46 5.57 -15.32 -5.32
CA ARG A 46 6.43 -14.16 -5.60
C ARG A 46 5.61 -12.89 -5.78
N LEU A 47 6.17 -11.77 -5.31
CA LEU A 47 5.58 -10.45 -5.45
C LEU A 47 5.25 -10.12 -6.92
N PRO A 48 4.18 -9.34 -7.17
CA PRO A 48 3.92 -8.75 -8.46
C PRO A 48 5.13 -7.93 -8.94
N ALA A 49 5.38 -7.90 -10.26
CA ALA A 49 6.54 -7.19 -10.82
C ALA A 49 6.57 -5.68 -10.50
N GLU A 50 5.40 -5.09 -10.25
CA GLU A 50 5.27 -3.69 -9.85
C GLU A 50 5.74 -3.38 -8.42
N ASP A 51 5.80 -4.39 -7.55
CA ASP A 51 6.25 -4.28 -6.15
C ASP A 51 7.70 -4.78 -5.97
N ASP A 52 8.36 -5.16 -7.06
CA ASP A 52 9.73 -5.67 -7.07
C ASP A 52 10.73 -4.54 -6.76
N ALA A 53 11.69 -4.80 -5.87
CA ALA A 53 12.64 -3.79 -5.39
C ALA A 53 13.50 -3.21 -6.51
N LEU A 54 13.89 -4.02 -7.48
CA LEU A 54 14.67 -3.59 -8.64
C LEU A 54 13.85 -2.64 -9.54
N VAL A 55 12.60 -2.99 -9.80
CA VAL A 55 11.69 -2.17 -10.61
C VAL A 55 11.41 -0.82 -9.94
N LEU A 56 11.19 -0.83 -8.62
CA LEU A 56 11.01 0.40 -7.83
C LEU A 56 12.27 1.27 -7.83
N LEU A 57 13.45 0.66 -7.72
CA LEU A 57 14.73 1.35 -7.79
C LEU A 57 14.97 2.01 -9.16
N GLU A 58 14.70 1.30 -10.24
CA GLU A 58 14.82 1.84 -11.61
C GLU A 58 13.88 3.02 -11.82
N ARG A 59 12.63 2.90 -11.39
CA ARG A 59 11.66 4.01 -11.41
C ARG A 59 12.13 5.22 -10.61
N PHE A 60 12.69 4.99 -9.42
CA PHE A 60 13.24 6.05 -8.57
C PHE A 60 14.39 6.76 -9.27
N ARG A 61 15.32 6.02 -9.88
CA ARG A 61 16.43 6.62 -10.62
C ARG A 61 15.99 7.40 -11.83
N ALA A 62 15.07 6.86 -12.62
CA ALA A 62 14.54 7.56 -13.78
C ALA A 62 13.86 8.89 -13.36
N ALA A 63 13.13 8.88 -12.25
CA ALA A 63 12.53 10.08 -11.70
C ALA A 63 13.57 11.07 -11.15
N LEU A 64 14.63 10.57 -10.51
CA LEU A 64 15.70 11.38 -9.94
C LEU A 64 16.57 12.01 -11.03
N SER A 65 17.02 11.24 -12.03
CA SER A 65 17.86 11.72 -13.12
C SER A 65 17.18 12.81 -13.93
N LYS A 66 15.90 12.61 -14.26
CA LYS A 66 15.07 13.62 -14.94
C LYS A 66 15.04 14.94 -14.18
N ARG A 67 15.00 14.91 -12.84
CA ARG A 67 14.87 16.11 -11.99
C ARG A 67 16.21 16.69 -11.52
N GLN A 68 17.29 15.91 -11.55
CA GLN A 68 18.64 16.41 -11.32
C GLN A 68 19.10 17.29 -12.49
N LEU A 69 18.66 16.99 -13.71
CA LEU A 69 18.87 17.86 -14.89
C LEU A 69 18.17 19.22 -14.71
N ASP A 70 17.09 19.29 -13.94
CA ASP A 70 16.38 20.55 -13.64
C ASP A 70 17.11 21.43 -12.59
N GLY A 71 18.28 21.01 -12.07
CA GLY A 71 19.10 21.80 -11.14
C GLY A 71 18.47 22.05 -9.75
N SER A 72 17.35 21.41 -9.44
CA SER A 72 16.59 21.67 -8.21
C SER A 72 17.15 20.92 -7.01
N GLY A 73 17.51 21.64 -5.94
CA GLY A 73 17.87 21.05 -4.63
C GLY A 73 16.75 20.20 -3.98
N ARG A 74 15.55 20.15 -4.58
CA ARG A 74 14.40 19.32 -4.16
C ARG A 74 14.20 18.07 -5.04
N ALA A 75 15.15 17.75 -5.92
CA ALA A 75 15.04 16.63 -6.85
C ALA A 75 14.78 15.29 -6.14
N THR A 76 15.46 15.02 -5.02
CA THR A 76 15.30 13.79 -4.23
C THR A 76 13.90 13.68 -3.62
N GLN A 77 13.42 14.73 -2.95
CA GLN A 77 12.08 14.74 -2.33
C GLN A 77 10.99 14.55 -3.40
N ARG A 78 11.12 15.21 -4.54
CA ARG A 78 10.18 15.09 -5.66
C ARG A 78 10.26 13.75 -6.39
N ALA A 79 11.43 13.12 -6.44
CA ALA A 79 11.60 11.76 -6.96
C ALA A 79 10.93 10.74 -6.03
N THR A 80 11.13 10.88 -4.71
CA THR A 80 10.41 10.08 -3.71
C THR A 80 8.90 10.27 -3.82
N LEU A 81 8.40 11.51 -3.88
CA LEU A 81 6.97 11.81 -4.09
C LEU A 81 6.42 11.21 -5.39
N SER A 82 7.23 11.14 -6.45
CA SER A 82 6.79 10.48 -7.69
C SER A 82 6.73 8.95 -7.58
N LEU A 83 7.46 8.33 -6.65
CA LEU A 83 7.26 6.90 -6.34
C LEU A 83 5.90 6.65 -5.69
N LEU A 84 5.40 7.60 -4.91
CA LEU A 84 4.05 7.60 -4.34
C LEU A 84 2.95 7.99 -5.37
N TRP A 85 3.30 7.94 -6.67
CA TRP A 85 2.59 8.39 -7.89
C TRP A 85 1.09 8.81 -7.81
N PRO A 86 0.66 9.84 -8.57
CA PRO A 86 -0.70 10.42 -8.58
C PRO A 86 -1.90 9.48 -8.83
N ARG A 87 -1.71 8.29 -9.43
CA ARG A 87 -2.81 7.33 -9.61
C ARG A 87 -3.33 6.79 -8.26
N PHE A 88 -2.43 6.59 -7.31
CA PHE A 88 -2.79 6.14 -5.97
C PHE A 88 -3.40 7.28 -5.16
N GLN A 89 -2.85 8.50 -5.27
CA GLN A 89 -3.45 9.66 -4.61
C GLN A 89 -4.89 9.89 -5.08
N LEU A 90 -5.16 9.85 -6.38
CA LEU A 90 -6.53 10.01 -6.88
C LEU A 90 -7.47 8.93 -6.33
N SER A 91 -7.01 7.67 -6.29
CA SER A 91 -7.82 6.55 -5.81
C SER A 91 -8.07 6.65 -4.30
N ILE A 92 -7.04 6.93 -3.50
CA ILE A 92 -7.14 7.13 -2.05
C ILE A 92 -8.05 8.32 -1.75
N SER A 93 -7.86 9.46 -2.42
CA SER A 93 -8.69 10.65 -2.24
C SER A 93 -10.15 10.40 -2.60
N LEU A 94 -10.43 9.62 -3.66
CA LEU A 94 -11.79 9.25 -4.02
C LEU A 94 -12.46 8.41 -2.92
N TRP A 95 -11.77 7.40 -2.40
CA TRP A 95 -12.29 6.58 -1.30
C TRP A 95 -12.43 7.40 -0.01
N MET A 96 -11.47 8.24 0.34
CA MET A 96 -11.61 9.16 1.48
C MET A 96 -12.81 10.09 1.34
N LEU A 97 -13.11 10.60 0.14
CA LEU A 97 -14.29 11.41 -0.12
C LEU A 97 -15.58 10.61 0.07
N VAL A 98 -15.62 9.35 -0.41
CA VAL A 98 -16.75 8.44 -0.17
C VAL A 98 -16.93 8.20 1.34
N GLY A 99 -15.84 7.94 2.07
CA GLY A 99 -15.86 7.75 3.53
C GLY A 99 -16.39 8.97 4.26
N LEU A 100 -15.92 10.16 3.89
CA LEU A 100 -16.39 11.43 4.45
C LEU A 100 -17.88 11.65 4.17
N ALA A 101 -18.34 11.35 2.95
CA ALA A 101 -19.75 11.45 2.59
C ALA A 101 -20.61 10.46 3.38
N THR A 102 -20.14 9.23 3.59
CA THR A 102 -20.86 8.23 4.38
C THR A 102 -20.91 8.57 5.86
N ASP A 103 -19.80 9.01 6.45
CA ASP A 103 -19.74 9.44 7.85
C ASP A 103 -20.63 10.67 8.09
N GLY A 104 -20.67 11.59 7.12
CA GLY A 104 -21.57 12.74 7.14
C GLY A 104 -23.05 12.37 7.00
N ALA A 105 -23.39 11.39 6.15
CA ALA A 105 -24.77 10.97 5.90
C ALA A 105 -25.38 10.12 7.04
N GLN A 106 -24.55 9.37 7.76
CA GLN A 106 -24.96 8.48 8.84
C GLN A 106 -25.84 9.15 9.92
N PRO A 107 -25.47 10.29 10.53
CA PRO A 107 -26.29 10.93 11.55
C PRO A 107 -27.66 11.39 11.03
N PHE A 108 -27.76 11.81 9.76
CA PHE A 108 -29.03 12.24 9.17
C PHE A 108 -30.00 11.08 8.98
N LEU A 109 -29.51 9.92 8.53
CA LEU A 109 -30.33 8.72 8.36
C LEU A 109 -30.82 8.18 9.71
N ILE A 110 -29.94 8.16 10.72
CA ILE A 110 -30.32 7.76 12.09
C ILE A 110 -31.34 8.74 12.68
N ALA A 111 -31.12 10.05 12.53
CA ALA A 111 -32.06 11.06 13.01
C ALA A 111 -33.44 10.91 12.36
N THR A 112 -33.47 10.62 11.05
CA THR A 112 -34.72 10.36 10.32
C THR A 112 -35.42 9.11 10.84
N LEU A 113 -34.68 8.01 11.07
CA LEU A 113 -35.23 6.80 11.65
C LEU A 113 -35.84 7.04 13.04
N VAL A 114 -35.12 7.74 13.92
CA VAL A 114 -35.61 8.09 15.27
C VAL A 114 -36.86 8.94 15.19
N ARG A 115 -36.93 9.90 14.25
CA ARG A 115 -38.12 10.73 14.05
C ARG A 115 -39.33 9.90 13.64
N GLU A 116 -39.17 9.03 12.65
CA GLU A 116 -40.25 8.14 12.17
C GLU A 116 -40.74 7.18 13.25
N LEU A 117 -39.84 6.68 14.10
CA LEU A 117 -40.20 5.84 15.24
C LEU A 117 -40.97 6.61 16.32
N ARG A 118 -40.66 7.89 16.53
CA ARG A 118 -41.36 8.74 17.51
C ARG A 118 -42.73 9.19 17.04
N THR A 119 -42.88 9.56 15.77
CA THR A 119 -44.17 10.06 15.24
C THR A 119 -45.14 8.93 14.93
N GLY A 120 -44.65 7.72 14.65
CA GLY A 120 -45.47 6.57 14.28
C GLY A 120 -46.22 6.74 12.95
N THR A 121 -45.94 7.82 12.21
CA THR A 121 -46.65 8.23 10.98
C THR A 121 -46.20 7.47 9.73
N GLY A 122 -45.00 6.89 9.76
CA GLY A 122 -44.41 6.19 8.62
C GLY A 122 -44.98 4.78 8.40
N SER A 123 -45.10 4.40 7.13
CA SER A 123 -45.35 3.01 6.72
C SER A 123 -44.20 2.09 7.16
N VAL A 124 -44.50 0.81 7.39
CA VAL A 124 -43.48 -0.23 7.64
C VAL A 124 -42.44 -0.25 6.50
N GLY A 125 -42.87 -0.02 5.25
CA GLY A 125 -41.97 0.04 4.11
C GLY A 125 -40.95 1.18 4.20
N THR A 126 -41.36 2.35 4.70
CA THR A 126 -40.46 3.50 4.90
C THR A 126 -39.41 3.20 5.97
N ARG A 127 -39.82 2.58 7.09
CA ARG A 127 -38.90 2.17 8.16
C ARG A 127 -37.89 1.13 7.67
N LEU A 128 -38.35 0.12 6.94
CA LEU A 128 -37.47 -0.90 6.34
C LEU A 128 -36.50 -0.28 5.32
N GLY A 129 -36.97 0.66 4.50
CA GLY A 129 -36.13 1.39 3.55
C GLY A 129 -35.01 2.19 4.23
N ILE A 130 -35.31 2.89 5.33
CA ILE A 130 -34.31 3.64 6.10
C ILE A 130 -33.29 2.69 6.73
N VAL A 131 -33.73 1.59 7.33
CA VAL A 131 -32.82 0.57 7.91
C VAL A 131 -31.93 -0.05 6.83
N ALA A 132 -32.49 -0.40 5.68
CA ALA A 132 -31.72 -0.91 4.54
C ALA A 132 -30.70 0.12 4.03
N ALA A 133 -31.07 1.40 3.98
CA ALA A 133 -30.16 2.48 3.61
C ALA A 133 -28.99 2.64 4.60
N ILE A 134 -29.26 2.55 5.91
CA ILE A 134 -28.21 2.56 6.94
C ILE A 134 -27.26 1.37 6.75
N GLY A 135 -27.81 0.16 6.56
CA GLY A 135 -27.00 -1.04 6.30
C GLY A 135 -26.12 -0.91 5.05
N ALA A 136 -26.68 -0.41 3.95
CA ALA A 136 -25.93 -0.13 2.73
C ALA A 136 -24.82 0.90 2.95
N LEU A 137 -25.10 1.96 3.71
CA LEU A 137 -24.12 3.00 4.04
C LEU A 137 -22.94 2.42 4.85
N CYS A 138 -23.22 1.58 5.84
CA CYS A 138 -22.19 0.92 6.65
C CYS A 138 -21.29 0.01 5.79
N LEU A 139 -21.87 -0.73 4.85
CA LEU A 139 -21.12 -1.58 3.92
C LEU A 139 -20.21 -0.74 3.01
N VAL A 140 -20.72 0.36 2.47
CA VAL A 140 -19.94 1.29 1.64
C VAL A 140 -18.81 1.92 2.45
N ASN A 141 -19.08 2.35 3.69
CA ASN A 141 -18.06 2.96 4.54
C ASN A 141 -16.94 1.96 4.88
N THR A 142 -17.30 0.73 5.21
CA THR A 142 -16.33 -0.33 5.51
C THR A 142 -15.49 -0.69 4.29
N ALA A 143 -16.12 -0.82 3.12
CA ALA A 143 -15.40 -1.05 1.86
C ALA A 143 -14.45 0.12 1.57
N SER A 144 -14.90 1.36 1.76
CA SER A 144 -14.08 2.55 1.56
C SER A 144 -12.85 2.57 2.47
N LEU A 145 -13.04 2.38 3.77
CA LEU A 145 -11.95 2.35 4.75
C LEU A 145 -10.92 1.27 4.41
N GLN A 146 -11.39 0.08 4.04
CA GLN A 146 -10.52 -1.03 3.63
C GLN A 146 -9.67 -0.66 2.41
N GLN A 147 -10.24 0.00 1.40
CA GLN A 147 -9.49 0.43 0.22
C GLN A 147 -8.46 1.50 0.57
N VAL A 148 -8.81 2.48 1.41
CA VAL A 148 -7.87 3.53 1.87
C VAL A 148 -6.68 2.90 2.60
N LEU A 149 -6.93 1.99 3.55
CA LEU A 149 -5.88 1.31 4.31
C LEU A 149 -5.00 0.43 3.41
N TRP A 150 -5.61 -0.30 2.46
CA TRP A 150 -4.90 -1.14 1.51
C TRP A 150 -3.95 -0.32 0.61
N PHE A 151 -4.48 0.73 -0.04
CA PHE A 151 -3.68 1.58 -0.92
C PHE A 151 -2.63 2.38 -0.15
N GLY A 152 -2.95 2.89 1.05
CA GLY A 152 -2.01 3.58 1.92
C GLY A 152 -0.83 2.69 2.30
N SER A 153 -1.11 1.49 2.82
CA SER A 153 -0.08 0.51 3.21
C SER A 153 0.79 0.11 2.03
N ARG A 154 0.20 -0.12 0.84
CA ARG A 154 0.95 -0.51 -0.37
C ARG A 154 1.85 0.64 -0.85
N CYS A 155 1.40 1.89 -0.75
CA CYS A 155 2.21 3.08 -1.03
C CYS A 155 3.39 3.21 -0.05
N GLY A 156 3.14 3.06 1.25
CA GLY A 156 4.18 3.10 2.29
C GLY A 156 5.25 2.04 2.07
N MET A 157 4.84 0.80 1.79
CA MET A 157 5.74 -0.31 1.48
C MET A 157 6.62 0.00 0.26
N ARG A 158 6.04 0.47 -0.85
CA ARG A 158 6.80 0.82 -2.07
C ARG A 158 7.80 1.94 -1.82
N ALA A 159 7.42 2.95 -1.05
CA ALA A 159 8.31 4.06 -0.69
C ALA A 159 9.50 3.54 0.14
N LYS A 160 9.25 2.71 1.15
CA LYS A 160 10.28 2.07 1.98
C LYS A 160 11.23 1.23 1.13
N VAL A 161 10.71 0.26 0.37
CA VAL A 161 11.53 -0.65 -0.44
C VAL A 161 12.36 0.10 -1.48
N GLY A 162 11.74 1.04 -2.21
CA GLY A 162 12.43 1.84 -3.22
C GLY A 162 13.54 2.70 -2.62
N LEU A 163 13.30 3.33 -1.46
CA LEU A 163 14.29 4.15 -0.79
C LEU A 163 15.42 3.31 -0.17
N SER A 164 15.10 2.16 0.45
CA SER A 164 16.11 1.22 0.97
C SER A 164 17.06 0.76 -0.14
N ALA A 165 16.49 0.38 -1.29
CA ALA A 165 17.27 -0.05 -2.44
C ALA A 165 18.15 1.08 -3.00
N ALA A 166 17.65 2.32 -3.02
CA ALA A 166 18.40 3.49 -3.46
C ALA A 166 19.56 3.82 -2.52
N VAL A 167 19.33 3.77 -1.21
CA VAL A 167 20.33 4.00 -0.15
C VAL A 167 21.43 2.93 -0.25
N TYR A 168 21.06 1.65 -0.29
CA TYR A 168 22.01 0.55 -0.40
C TYR A 168 22.89 0.66 -1.65
N HIS A 169 22.27 0.94 -2.80
CA HIS A 169 23.03 1.08 -4.03
C HIS A 169 23.92 2.33 -4.05
N LYS A 170 23.49 3.43 -3.40
CA LYS A 170 24.35 4.61 -3.25
C LYS A 170 25.57 4.27 -2.41
N MET A 171 25.39 3.51 -1.32
CA MET A 171 26.48 3.08 -0.43
C MET A 171 27.53 2.23 -1.15
N MET A 172 27.10 1.29 -1.98
CA MET A 172 28.01 0.47 -2.78
C MET A 172 28.83 1.26 -3.81
N ARG A 173 28.45 2.52 -4.08
CA ARG A 173 29.12 3.41 -5.04
C ARG A 173 29.86 4.57 -4.38
N LEU A 174 29.87 4.68 -3.06
CA LEU A 174 30.60 5.73 -2.36
C LEU A 174 32.08 5.36 -2.28
N GLU A 175 32.94 6.35 -2.54
CA GLU A 175 34.38 6.24 -2.34
C GLU A 175 34.72 6.21 -0.85
N LEU A 176 35.80 5.51 -0.46
CA LEU A 176 36.21 5.30 0.94
C LEU A 176 36.23 6.58 1.79
N GLY A 177 36.63 7.72 1.22
CA GLY A 177 36.71 9.01 1.93
C GLY A 177 35.34 9.60 2.31
N SER A 178 34.29 9.31 1.53
CA SER A 178 32.91 9.69 1.87
C SER A 178 32.25 8.69 2.80
N VAL A 179 32.71 7.45 2.84
CA VAL A 179 32.22 6.42 3.77
C VAL A 179 32.75 6.70 5.18
N ALA A 180 33.97 7.23 5.31
CA ALA A 180 34.55 7.57 6.61
C ALA A 180 33.76 8.64 7.40
N SER A 181 33.01 9.51 6.72
CA SER A 181 32.16 10.52 7.37
C SER A 181 30.79 10.00 7.80
N TRP A 182 30.38 8.82 7.33
CA TRP A 182 29.12 8.18 7.70
C TRP A 182 29.39 6.91 8.48
N SER A 183 29.04 6.88 9.77
CA SER A 183 29.16 5.65 10.54
C SER A 183 28.22 4.58 9.97
N SER A 184 28.69 3.33 9.90
CA SER A 184 27.84 2.19 9.51
C SER A 184 26.59 2.07 10.40
N SER A 185 26.65 2.56 11.64
CA SER A 185 25.52 2.63 12.57
C SER A 185 24.47 3.67 12.16
N ALA A 186 24.86 4.83 11.64
CA ALA A 186 23.93 5.87 11.17
C ALA A 186 23.13 5.38 9.96
N VAL A 187 23.78 4.65 9.06
CA VAL A 187 23.18 4.01 7.90
C VAL A 187 22.15 2.94 8.30
N SER A 188 22.54 2.05 9.20
CA SER A 188 21.63 1.00 9.70
C SER A 188 20.43 1.62 10.40
N ASN A 189 20.63 2.70 11.16
CA ASN A 189 19.56 3.42 11.83
C ASN A 189 18.59 4.09 10.85
N LEU A 190 19.11 4.73 9.80
CA LEU A 190 18.30 5.32 8.73
C LEU A 190 17.38 4.29 8.06
N VAL A 191 17.94 3.13 7.69
CA VAL A 191 17.17 2.06 7.02
C VAL A 191 16.19 1.37 7.98
N ALA A 192 16.58 1.13 9.23
CA ALA A 192 15.75 0.41 10.19
C ALA A 192 14.65 1.27 10.82
N ILE A 193 14.93 2.53 11.13
CA ILE A 193 14.01 3.41 11.88
C ILE A 193 13.34 4.42 10.96
N ASP A 194 14.10 5.20 10.21
CA ASP A 194 13.53 6.33 9.46
C ASP A 194 12.68 5.86 8.28
N LEU A 195 13.13 4.82 7.60
CA LEU A 195 12.35 4.19 6.52
C LEU A 195 11.14 3.39 7.03
N ALA A 196 11.20 2.84 8.25
CA ALA A 196 10.06 2.17 8.86
C ALA A 196 8.97 3.17 9.27
N ARG A 197 9.34 4.38 9.72
CA ARG A 197 8.39 5.45 10.03
C ARG A 197 7.61 5.91 8.79
N LEU A 198 8.24 5.91 7.61
CA LEU A 198 7.57 6.26 6.34
C LEU A 198 6.46 5.28 5.96
N GLU A 199 6.61 4.00 6.32
CA GLU A 199 5.58 2.97 6.10
C GLU A 199 4.38 3.16 7.05
N LEU A 200 4.63 3.55 8.30
CA LEU A 200 3.60 3.77 9.33
C LEU A 200 2.85 5.10 9.18
N SER A 201 3.43 6.08 8.47
CA SER A 201 2.85 7.41 8.26
C SER A 201 2.02 7.55 6.96
N ALA A 202 1.90 6.47 6.19
CA ALA A 202 1.17 6.41 4.92
C ALA A 202 -0.21 5.74 5.10
#